data_AF-A0A537ZGF4-F1
#
_entry.id   AF-A0A537ZGF4-F1
#
_cell.length_a   1.000
_cell.length_b   1.000
_cell.length_c   1.000
_cell.angle_alpha   90.00
_cell.angle_beta   90.00
_cell.angle_gamma   90.00
#
_symmetry.space_group_name_H-M   'P 1'
#
loop_
_entity.id
_entity.type
_entity.pdbx_description
1 polymer ?
#
loop_
_entity_poly.entity_id
_entity_poly.type
_entity_poly.pdbx_seq_one_letter_code
_entity_poly.pdbx_strand_id
1 'polypeptide(L)'
;MRFGLFYEHQLPRPWEDGAEQRLYDDALEQIEIADRAGFDYVWQVEHHFMEEYSHSSAPEVFLAAASQRTTRIRLGHGIVNVMPQVNHPARVAERIATLDLVSGGRVEFGTGESSSAAELGGFLIRREQKRAMWEDAVAAISHLLVEAPFAGWASDHVRMPPRNVVPKPVQKPHPPMWVACSRRETIQFAARNGIGALSFSFVEPEDAGKWVREYYDLIASEECVPIGFAVNPNVCVVLPMMCHEDEATAIERGIDGAHYFGYSLAHYYGITPHEPGSTNVWEEFLERRDDQGFARDLIQADKAPLGVKIMQHGLGSLRGAIGTPDQIAELVRRYEAVGVDQIGFVLQAGRNRHEHICEALELFGERVIPEFAAEREERERVKAERLAPAIELALARRDPAREAPPDYRIDEPAEVERARRRVSLPPRKLMAAARSQARRTVRRRGERTLARLIRGRSDRQVELLIGNSLARRALFTGMALSFRPRMAFGFEGEIEYELTESGNGRAADRWTIEVRNSRARARRGPARDPAVSLSVGSAALLRLAAGANPGAVLLDGRVRVEGDLNVAMRLPEMFGAPSPY
;
A
#
# COMPACT_ATOMS: atom_id res chain seq x y z
N MET A 1 -15.04 17.28 -11.66
CA MET A 1 -14.36 16.46 -10.63
C MET A 1 -15.39 15.63 -9.87
N ARG A 2 -15.08 14.39 -9.47
CA ARG A 2 -15.92 13.57 -8.54
C ARG A 2 -15.37 13.63 -7.12
N PHE A 3 -16.25 13.53 -6.12
CA PHE A 3 -15.85 13.59 -4.71
C PHE A 3 -16.29 12.35 -3.94
N GLY A 4 -15.45 11.87 -3.04
CA GLY A 4 -15.82 10.78 -2.15
C GLY A 4 -15.32 10.93 -0.73
N LEU A 5 -15.88 10.12 0.17
CA LEU A 5 -15.39 9.96 1.53
C LEU A 5 -14.59 8.68 1.65
N PHE A 6 -13.67 8.66 2.61
CA PHE A 6 -12.78 7.54 2.87
C PHE A 6 -12.73 7.28 4.37
N TYR A 7 -13.18 6.09 4.78
CA TYR A 7 -13.35 5.72 6.19
C TYR A 7 -12.41 4.60 6.60
N GLU A 8 -11.60 4.90 7.61
CA GLU A 8 -10.75 3.92 8.29
C GLU A 8 -11.47 3.25 9.47
N HIS A 9 -12.51 3.89 10.02
CA HIS A 9 -12.99 3.61 11.38
C HIS A 9 -11.83 3.69 12.38
N GLN A 10 -11.12 4.82 12.34
CA GLN A 10 -9.98 5.09 13.21
C GLN A 10 -10.49 5.41 14.62
N LEU A 11 -9.93 4.77 15.65
CA LEU A 11 -10.41 4.89 17.03
C LEU A 11 -9.25 4.98 18.01
N PRO A 12 -8.70 6.18 18.26
CA PRO A 12 -7.63 6.38 19.23
C PRO A 12 -7.99 5.93 20.65
N ARG A 13 -7.01 5.44 21.42
CA ARG A 13 -7.17 5.18 22.86
C ARG A 13 -7.25 6.49 23.67
N PRO A 14 -7.80 6.46 24.89
CA PRO A 14 -8.43 5.32 25.55
C PRO A 14 -9.81 4.99 24.96
N TRP A 15 -10.18 3.71 24.97
CA TRP A 15 -11.51 3.27 24.56
C TRP A 15 -12.44 3.19 25.77
N GLU A 16 -13.66 3.65 25.57
CA GLU A 16 -14.75 3.56 26.54
C GLU A 16 -15.78 2.55 26.04
N ASP A 17 -16.63 2.06 26.94
CA ASP A 17 -17.74 1.20 26.58
C ASP A 17 -18.63 1.90 25.52
N GLY A 18 -18.93 1.17 24.44
CA GLY A 18 -19.71 1.67 23.31
C GLY A 18 -18.97 2.60 22.35
N ALA A 19 -17.66 2.83 22.49
CA ALA A 19 -16.91 3.70 21.58
C ALA A 19 -16.95 3.21 20.12
N GLU A 20 -16.83 1.89 19.91
CA GLU A 20 -16.94 1.30 18.56
C GLU A 20 -18.36 1.40 18.00
N GLN A 21 -19.38 1.23 18.83
CA GLN A 21 -20.76 1.40 18.39
C GLN A 21 -21.00 2.85 17.92
N ARG A 22 -20.61 3.84 18.74
CA ARG A 22 -20.71 5.26 18.38
C ARG A 22 -19.96 5.57 17.08
N LEU A 23 -18.75 5.05 16.92
CA LEU A 23 -17.95 5.23 15.70
C LEU A 23 -18.70 4.77 14.44
N TYR A 24 -19.36 3.61 14.49
CA TYR A 24 -20.11 3.08 13.36
C TYR A 24 -21.40 3.86 13.11
N ASP A 25 -22.13 4.22 14.16
CA ASP A 25 -23.37 5.00 14.05
C ASP A 25 -23.09 6.40 13.46
N ASP A 26 -22.05 7.07 13.98
CA ASP A 26 -21.56 8.37 13.52
C ASP A 26 -21.15 8.33 12.04
N ALA A 27 -20.39 7.30 11.64
CA ALA A 27 -19.96 7.15 10.26
C ALA A 27 -21.14 6.95 9.30
N LEU A 28 -22.16 6.18 9.70
CA LEU A 28 -23.38 6.00 8.88
C LEU A 28 -24.15 7.31 8.72
N GLU A 29 -24.30 8.11 9.77
CA GLU A 29 -24.94 9.42 9.70
C GLU A 29 -24.17 10.40 8.82
N GLN A 30 -22.85 10.45 8.93
CA GLN A 30 -22.00 11.27 8.07
C GLN A 30 -22.15 10.87 6.58
N ILE A 31 -22.27 9.57 6.28
CA ILE A 31 -22.49 9.09 4.92
C ILE A 31 -23.88 9.51 4.39
N GLU A 32 -24.91 9.52 5.24
CA GLU A 32 -26.23 10.06 4.85
C GLU A 32 -26.17 11.55 4.52
N ILE A 33 -25.45 12.32 5.33
CA ILE A 33 -25.22 13.74 5.08
C ILE A 33 -24.49 13.91 3.76
N ALA A 34 -23.43 13.14 3.51
CA ALA A 34 -22.66 13.19 2.27
C ALA A 34 -23.51 12.84 1.02
N ASP A 35 -24.39 11.84 1.11
CA ASP A 35 -25.35 11.51 0.04
C ASP A 35 -26.30 12.67 -0.24
N ARG A 36 -26.77 13.39 0.78
CA ARG A 36 -27.60 14.61 0.56
C ARG A 36 -26.78 15.79 0.03
N ALA A 37 -25.56 15.95 0.51
CA ALA A 37 -24.67 17.07 0.20
C ALA A 37 -24.07 17.04 -1.21
N GLY A 38 -24.15 15.89 -1.92
CA GLY A 38 -23.71 15.79 -3.31
C GLY A 38 -22.46 14.94 -3.54
N PHE A 39 -21.94 14.26 -2.51
CA PHE A 39 -20.81 13.35 -2.68
C PHE A 39 -21.19 12.16 -3.57
N ASP A 40 -20.22 11.66 -4.33
CA ASP A 40 -20.41 10.64 -5.35
C ASP A 40 -20.04 9.24 -4.85
N TYR A 41 -19.08 9.14 -3.91
CA TYR A 41 -18.54 7.86 -3.43
C TYR A 41 -18.35 7.85 -1.92
N VAL A 42 -18.50 6.68 -1.30
CA VAL A 42 -17.93 6.36 0.00
C VAL A 42 -17.03 5.14 -0.16
N TRP A 43 -15.82 5.21 0.39
CA TRP A 43 -14.85 4.13 0.40
C TRP A 43 -14.67 3.62 1.83
N GLN A 44 -14.95 2.34 2.05
CA GLN A 44 -14.71 1.67 3.32
C GLN A 44 -13.53 0.70 3.21
N VAL A 45 -12.55 0.84 4.10
CA VAL A 45 -11.35 -0.02 4.13
C VAL A 45 -11.62 -1.40 4.74
N GLU A 46 -10.71 -2.34 4.50
CA GLU A 46 -10.60 -3.59 5.26
C GLU A 46 -9.23 -3.66 5.92
N HIS A 47 -9.20 -3.65 7.26
CA HIS A 47 -8.01 -3.83 8.07
C HIS A 47 -8.20 -4.84 9.19
N HIS A 48 -7.10 -5.48 9.58
CA HIS A 48 -7.08 -6.51 10.63
C HIS A 48 -5.93 -6.26 11.61
N PHE A 49 -6.20 -6.43 12.91
CA PHE A 49 -5.19 -6.38 13.98
C PHE A 49 -4.45 -5.03 14.14
N MET A 50 -4.98 -3.94 13.60
CA MET A 50 -4.39 -2.61 13.69
C MET A 50 -5.11 -1.75 14.73
N GLU A 51 -4.87 -2.03 16.01
CA GLU A 51 -5.44 -1.29 17.13
C GLU A 51 -5.26 0.23 16.94
N GLU A 52 -6.31 0.98 17.19
CA GLU A 52 -6.42 2.43 17.02
C GLU A 52 -6.38 2.97 15.58
N TYR A 53 -5.65 2.33 14.66
CA TYR A 53 -5.56 2.79 13.27
C TYR A 53 -6.85 2.51 12.49
N SER A 54 -7.39 1.29 12.59
CA SER A 54 -8.63 0.92 11.90
C SER A 54 -9.38 -0.22 12.59
N HIS A 55 -10.65 0.05 12.90
CA HIS A 55 -11.61 -0.93 13.44
C HIS A 55 -12.58 -1.40 12.35
N SER A 56 -12.18 -1.34 11.07
CA SER A 56 -12.99 -1.74 9.91
C SER A 56 -12.52 -3.09 9.33
N SER A 57 -13.03 -4.19 9.87
CA SER A 57 -12.66 -5.55 9.41
C SER A 57 -13.67 -6.20 8.47
N ALA A 58 -14.90 -5.67 8.40
CA ALA A 58 -16.00 -6.22 7.61
C ALA A 58 -16.71 -5.13 6.79
N PRO A 59 -16.02 -4.49 5.83
CA PRO A 59 -16.55 -3.34 5.09
C PRO A 59 -17.85 -3.67 4.36
N GLU A 60 -18.06 -4.89 3.87
CA GLU A 60 -19.29 -5.28 3.20
C GLU A 60 -20.54 -5.18 4.08
N VAL A 61 -20.39 -5.39 5.40
CA VAL A 61 -21.50 -5.32 6.35
C VAL A 61 -21.87 -3.86 6.58
N PHE A 62 -20.84 -3.02 6.80
CA PHE A 62 -21.02 -1.59 6.96
C PHE A 62 -21.59 -0.94 5.70
N LEU A 63 -21.04 -1.26 4.53
CA LEU A 63 -21.52 -0.76 3.24
C LEU A 63 -22.94 -1.25 2.93
N ALA A 64 -23.33 -2.45 3.35
CA ALA A 64 -24.72 -2.92 3.24
C ALA A 64 -25.65 -2.04 4.09
N ALA A 65 -25.28 -1.67 5.31
CA ALA A 65 -26.05 -0.72 6.12
C ALA A 65 -26.12 0.67 5.46
N ALA A 66 -24.98 1.20 5.02
CA ALA A 66 -24.90 2.48 4.31
C ALA A 66 -25.76 2.48 3.02
N SER A 67 -25.84 1.34 2.32
CA SER A 67 -26.65 1.20 1.11
C SER A 67 -28.13 1.44 1.36
N GLN A 68 -28.65 1.08 2.53
CA GLN A 68 -30.07 1.24 2.88
C GLN A 68 -30.40 2.64 3.42
N ARG A 69 -29.36 3.40 3.77
CA ARG A 69 -29.44 4.76 4.29
C ARG A 69 -29.23 5.82 3.20
N THR A 70 -28.79 5.40 2.01
CA THR A 70 -28.40 6.28 0.90
C THR A 70 -29.05 5.89 -0.41
N THR A 71 -29.18 6.85 -1.31
CA THR A 71 -29.89 6.67 -2.59
C THR A 71 -29.00 6.84 -3.82
N ARG A 72 -27.97 7.71 -3.76
CA ARG A 72 -27.14 8.05 -4.92
C ARG A 72 -25.70 7.60 -4.77
N ILE A 73 -25.11 7.80 -3.60
CA ILE A 73 -23.67 7.61 -3.35
C ILE A 73 -23.24 6.19 -3.71
N ARG A 74 -22.10 6.05 -4.40
CA ARG A 74 -21.52 4.77 -4.77
C ARG A 74 -20.75 4.18 -3.60
N LEU A 75 -20.84 2.86 -3.44
CA LEU A 75 -20.36 2.11 -2.29
C LEU A 75 -19.08 1.36 -2.65
N GLY A 76 -17.95 1.95 -2.31
CA GLY A 76 -16.64 1.44 -2.65
C GLY A 76 -15.97 0.67 -1.53
N HIS A 77 -15.38 -0.48 -1.89
CA HIS A 77 -14.39 -1.12 -1.07
C HIS A 77 -13.03 -0.44 -1.29
N GLY A 78 -12.46 0.19 -0.26
CA GLY A 78 -11.17 0.87 -0.31
C GLY A 78 -10.10 0.21 0.58
N ILE A 79 -10.06 -1.11 0.77
CA ILE A 79 -10.16 -2.14 -0.27
C ILE A 79 -10.73 -3.45 0.30
N VAL A 80 -11.04 -4.44 -0.54
CA VAL A 80 -11.14 -5.85 -0.12
C VAL A 80 -9.75 -6.49 -0.11
N ASN A 81 -9.38 -7.12 1.00
CA ASN A 81 -8.18 -7.94 1.09
C ASN A 81 -8.42 -9.30 0.43
N VAL A 82 -8.14 -9.40 -0.86
CA VAL A 82 -8.43 -10.58 -1.70
C VAL A 82 -7.48 -11.76 -1.51
N MET A 83 -6.61 -11.73 -0.50
CA MET A 83 -5.72 -12.84 -0.19
C MET A 83 -6.53 -14.10 0.17
N PRO A 84 -6.33 -15.26 -0.49
CA PRO A 84 -7.15 -16.45 -0.23
C PRO A 84 -7.17 -16.96 1.22
N GLN A 85 -6.14 -16.65 2.01
CA GLN A 85 -6.04 -16.96 3.44
C GLN A 85 -6.95 -16.07 4.30
N VAL A 86 -7.28 -14.88 3.82
CA VAL A 86 -8.17 -13.92 4.49
C VAL A 86 -9.57 -14.10 3.93
N ASN A 87 -9.72 -13.90 2.62
CA ASN A 87 -10.99 -13.94 1.92
C ASN A 87 -10.88 -14.87 0.71
N HIS A 88 -11.58 -16.01 0.75
CA HIS A 88 -11.63 -16.91 -0.40
C HIS A 88 -12.29 -16.21 -1.62
N PRO A 89 -11.73 -16.30 -2.84
CA PRO A 89 -12.24 -15.64 -4.04
C PRO A 89 -13.76 -15.80 -4.28
N ALA A 90 -14.29 -17.01 -4.10
CA ALA A 90 -15.73 -17.26 -4.20
C ALA A 90 -16.55 -16.40 -3.22
N ARG A 91 -16.12 -16.31 -1.95
CA ARG A 91 -16.79 -15.50 -0.92
C ARG A 91 -16.69 -14.00 -1.23
N VAL A 92 -15.59 -13.55 -1.83
CA VAL A 92 -15.49 -12.16 -2.31
C VAL A 92 -16.52 -11.92 -3.41
N ALA A 93 -16.55 -12.76 -4.45
CA ALA A 93 -17.50 -12.62 -5.54
C ALA A 93 -18.96 -12.64 -5.07
N GLU A 94 -19.32 -13.54 -4.13
CA GLU A 94 -20.66 -13.62 -3.53
C GLU A 94 -21.04 -12.33 -2.79
N ARG A 95 -20.14 -11.81 -1.94
CA ARG A 95 -20.41 -10.59 -1.15
C ARG A 95 -20.52 -9.35 -2.04
N ILE A 96 -19.62 -9.20 -3.01
CA ILE A 96 -19.63 -8.09 -3.96
C ILE A 96 -20.92 -8.12 -4.80
N ALA A 97 -21.29 -9.28 -5.36
CA ALA A 97 -22.52 -9.41 -6.14
C ALA A 97 -23.77 -9.18 -5.29
N THR A 98 -23.78 -9.65 -4.04
CA THR A 98 -24.92 -9.46 -3.12
C THR A 98 -25.07 -7.99 -2.75
N LEU A 99 -23.98 -7.30 -2.38
CA LEU A 99 -24.01 -5.88 -2.09
C LEU A 99 -24.43 -5.06 -3.32
N ASP A 100 -23.99 -5.47 -4.51
CA ASP A 100 -24.39 -4.83 -5.77
C ASP A 100 -25.90 -4.94 -6.02
N LEU A 101 -26.50 -6.10 -5.73
CA LEU A 101 -27.95 -6.29 -5.80
C LEU A 101 -28.70 -5.45 -4.76
N VAL A 102 -28.25 -5.50 -3.50
CA VAL A 102 -28.90 -4.79 -2.38
C VAL A 102 -28.81 -3.27 -2.54
N SER A 103 -27.74 -2.77 -3.15
CA SER A 103 -27.53 -1.35 -3.41
C SER A 103 -28.14 -0.84 -4.72
N GLY A 104 -28.62 -1.74 -5.59
CA GLY A 104 -29.15 -1.37 -6.91
C GLY A 104 -28.08 -0.99 -7.93
N GLY A 105 -26.90 -1.60 -7.88
CA GLY A 105 -25.83 -1.39 -8.86
C GLY A 105 -24.84 -0.27 -8.51
N ARG A 106 -24.67 0.04 -7.21
CA ARG A 106 -23.84 1.17 -6.75
C ARG A 106 -22.43 0.76 -6.29
N VAL A 107 -22.05 -0.51 -6.41
CA VAL A 107 -20.79 -1.00 -5.85
C VAL A 107 -19.58 -0.61 -6.69
N GLU A 108 -18.48 -0.24 -6.02
CA GLU A 108 -17.13 -0.16 -6.58
C GLU A 108 -16.23 -1.23 -5.92
N PHE A 109 -15.65 -2.12 -6.73
CA PHE A 109 -14.85 -3.24 -6.23
C PHE A 109 -13.36 -2.88 -6.19
N GLY A 110 -12.96 -2.17 -5.14
CA GLY A 110 -11.54 -1.92 -4.88
C GLY A 110 -10.87 -3.07 -4.13
N THR A 111 -9.64 -3.34 -4.52
CA THR A 111 -8.84 -4.49 -4.06
C THR A 111 -7.44 -4.06 -3.64
N GLY A 112 -6.81 -4.85 -2.80
CA GLY A 112 -5.45 -4.55 -2.35
C GLY A 112 -4.75 -5.78 -1.80
N GLU A 113 -3.44 -5.65 -1.64
CA GLU A 113 -2.55 -6.77 -1.32
C GLU A 113 -2.25 -6.92 0.16
N SER A 114 -2.71 -5.96 0.96
CA SER A 114 -2.13 -5.60 2.26
C SER A 114 -0.61 -5.34 2.17
N SER A 115 -0.06 -4.65 3.17
CA SER A 115 1.39 -4.45 3.27
C SER A 115 1.91 -4.40 4.69
N SER A 116 1.03 -4.35 5.70
CA SER A 116 1.43 -4.27 7.09
C SER A 116 1.98 -5.61 7.58
N ALA A 117 2.95 -5.55 8.48
CA ALA A 117 3.49 -6.75 9.11
C ALA A 117 2.46 -7.43 10.02
N ALA A 118 1.59 -6.65 10.66
CA ALA A 118 0.54 -7.12 11.55
C ALA A 118 -0.46 -8.02 10.81
N GLU A 119 -1.02 -7.55 9.69
CA GLU A 119 -2.00 -8.31 8.91
C GLU A 119 -1.38 -9.52 8.22
N LEU A 120 -0.28 -9.31 7.48
CA LEU A 120 0.39 -10.40 6.76
C LEU A 120 0.86 -11.48 7.73
N GLY A 121 1.38 -11.08 8.90
CA GLY A 121 1.78 -11.97 9.98
C GLY A 121 0.59 -12.74 10.57
N GLY A 122 -0.50 -12.04 10.88
CA GLY A 122 -1.72 -12.62 11.46
C GLY A 122 -2.35 -13.71 10.58
N PHE A 123 -2.33 -13.53 9.26
CA PHE A 123 -2.83 -14.51 8.29
C PHE A 123 -1.76 -15.44 7.70
N LEU A 124 -0.53 -15.40 8.21
CA LEU A 124 0.59 -16.23 7.77
C LEU A 124 0.91 -16.09 6.27
N ILE A 125 0.72 -14.90 5.72
CA ILE A 125 0.99 -14.57 4.32
C ILE A 125 2.45 -14.16 4.16
N ARG A 126 3.13 -14.78 3.19
CA ARG A 126 4.50 -14.43 2.86
C ARG A 126 4.51 -13.19 1.99
N ARG A 127 5.15 -12.12 2.47
CA ARG A 127 5.24 -10.82 1.78
C ARG A 127 5.70 -10.94 0.32
N GLU A 128 6.60 -11.88 0.02
CA GLU A 128 7.13 -12.07 -1.33
C GLU A 128 6.15 -12.74 -2.31
N GLN A 129 4.99 -13.23 -1.85
CA GLN A 129 3.94 -13.83 -2.69
C GLN A 129 2.69 -12.98 -2.82
N LYS A 130 2.50 -11.94 -2.00
CA LYS A 130 1.24 -11.21 -1.93
C LYS A 130 0.77 -10.68 -3.29
N ARG A 131 1.69 -10.15 -4.11
CA ARG A 131 1.41 -9.67 -5.47
C ARG A 131 0.87 -10.78 -6.38
N ALA A 132 1.59 -11.90 -6.46
CA ALA A 132 1.17 -13.05 -7.28
C ALA A 132 -0.15 -13.68 -6.78
N MET A 133 -0.37 -13.70 -5.45
CA MET A 133 -1.62 -14.14 -4.86
C MET A 133 -2.78 -13.19 -5.17
N TRP A 134 -2.52 -11.88 -5.17
CA TRP A 134 -3.50 -10.86 -5.50
C TRP A 134 -3.91 -10.98 -6.96
N GLU A 135 -2.95 -11.04 -7.88
CA GLU A 135 -3.21 -11.15 -9.33
C GLU A 135 -4.07 -12.38 -9.63
N ASP A 136 -3.69 -13.53 -9.06
CA ASP A 136 -4.41 -14.79 -9.24
C ASP A 136 -5.81 -14.76 -8.61
N ALA A 137 -5.98 -14.14 -7.45
CA ALA A 137 -7.27 -14.01 -6.79
C ALA A 137 -8.20 -13.05 -7.54
N VAL A 138 -7.70 -11.88 -7.96
CA VAL A 138 -8.49 -10.87 -8.68
C VAL A 138 -8.93 -11.40 -10.05
N ALA A 139 -8.04 -12.09 -10.78
CA ALA A 139 -8.40 -12.77 -12.02
C ALA A 139 -9.47 -13.85 -11.77
N ALA A 140 -9.31 -14.69 -10.75
CA ALA A 140 -10.34 -15.68 -10.41
C ALA A 140 -11.69 -15.01 -10.08
N ILE A 141 -11.69 -13.92 -9.31
CA ILE A 141 -12.90 -13.17 -8.94
C ILE A 141 -13.59 -12.57 -10.17
N SER A 142 -12.84 -11.98 -11.12
CA SER A 142 -13.45 -11.41 -12.33
C SER A 142 -14.18 -12.48 -13.15
N HIS A 143 -13.58 -13.67 -13.28
CA HIS A 143 -14.23 -14.83 -13.90
C HIS A 143 -15.43 -15.34 -13.09
N LEU A 144 -15.34 -15.40 -11.76
CA LEU A 144 -16.45 -15.79 -10.89
C LEU A 144 -17.65 -14.84 -10.99
N LEU A 145 -17.43 -13.55 -11.24
CA LEU A 145 -18.49 -12.56 -11.41
C LEU A 145 -19.19 -12.65 -12.78
N VAL A 146 -18.49 -13.12 -13.83
CA VAL A 146 -18.98 -13.11 -15.21
C VAL A 146 -19.44 -14.49 -15.70
N GLU A 147 -18.63 -15.53 -15.52
CA GLU A 147 -18.90 -16.86 -16.10
C GLU A 147 -20.12 -17.53 -15.48
N ALA A 148 -21.02 -18.07 -16.30
CA ALA A 148 -22.19 -18.81 -15.87
C ALA A 148 -22.53 -19.94 -16.87
N PRO A 149 -22.11 -21.20 -16.65
CA PRO A 149 -21.38 -21.70 -15.48
C PRO A 149 -19.92 -21.25 -15.41
N PHE A 150 -19.42 -20.96 -14.19
CA PHE A 150 -17.98 -20.75 -13.98
C PHE A 150 -17.17 -22.02 -14.23
N ALA A 151 -16.12 -21.87 -15.05
CA ALA A 151 -15.35 -22.96 -15.63
C ALA A 151 -14.33 -23.60 -14.67
N GLY A 152 -14.21 -23.06 -13.46
CA GLY A 152 -13.18 -23.47 -12.49
C GLY A 152 -11.90 -22.64 -12.60
N TRP A 153 -11.07 -22.71 -11.57
CA TRP A 153 -9.77 -22.05 -11.48
C TRP A 153 -8.78 -23.00 -10.84
N ALA A 154 -7.58 -23.12 -11.43
CA ALA A 154 -6.58 -24.06 -10.98
C ALA A 154 -5.17 -23.46 -11.12
N SER A 155 -4.73 -22.77 -10.08
CA SER A 155 -3.41 -22.14 -10.00
C SER A 155 -2.64 -22.63 -8.76
N ASP A 156 -1.51 -21.99 -8.47
CA ASP A 156 -0.74 -22.23 -7.25
C ASP A 156 -1.37 -21.62 -5.99
N HIS A 157 -2.20 -20.58 -6.12
CA HIS A 157 -2.79 -19.86 -4.97
C HIS A 157 -4.30 -20.10 -4.83
N VAL A 158 -5.03 -20.22 -5.93
CA VAL A 158 -6.48 -20.42 -5.96
C VAL A 158 -6.84 -21.74 -6.67
N ARG A 159 -7.68 -22.56 -6.03
CA ARG A 159 -8.20 -23.78 -6.64
C ARG A 159 -9.67 -23.94 -6.33
N MET A 160 -10.49 -23.92 -7.37
CA MET A 160 -11.93 -24.09 -7.32
C MET A 160 -12.37 -24.84 -8.58
N PRO A 161 -13.01 -26.01 -8.47
CA PRO A 161 -13.47 -26.71 -9.67
C PRO A 161 -14.69 -25.99 -10.28
N PRO A 162 -15.14 -26.37 -11.50
CA PRO A 162 -16.32 -25.76 -12.11
C PRO A 162 -17.53 -25.80 -11.18
N ARG A 163 -18.24 -24.67 -11.07
CA ARG A 163 -19.49 -24.45 -10.32
C ARG A 163 -19.87 -22.98 -10.38
N ASN A 164 -21.15 -22.66 -10.36
CA ASN A 164 -21.58 -21.27 -10.26
C ASN A 164 -21.33 -20.68 -8.88
N VAL A 165 -20.88 -19.42 -8.87
CA VAL A 165 -21.07 -18.52 -7.74
C VAL A 165 -22.36 -17.75 -7.97
N VAL A 166 -23.23 -17.77 -6.96
CA VAL A 166 -24.52 -17.08 -6.95
C VAL A 166 -24.61 -16.19 -5.69
N PRO A 167 -25.19 -14.98 -5.78
CA PRO A 167 -25.81 -14.39 -6.98
C PRO A 167 -24.80 -13.73 -7.94
N LYS A 168 -25.29 -13.19 -9.07
CA LYS A 168 -24.52 -12.37 -10.02
C LYS A 168 -24.85 -10.89 -9.82
N PRO A 169 -23.90 -9.97 -10.08
CA PRO A 169 -24.14 -8.54 -9.91
C PRO A 169 -25.16 -8.01 -10.93
N VAL A 170 -25.79 -6.89 -10.57
CA VAL A 170 -26.63 -6.07 -11.47
C VAL A 170 -25.74 -5.42 -12.52
N GLN A 171 -24.63 -4.80 -12.08
CA GLN A 171 -23.66 -4.18 -12.96
C GLN A 171 -23.01 -5.23 -13.88
N LYS A 172 -22.94 -4.93 -15.18
CA LYS A 172 -22.34 -5.78 -16.21
C LYS A 172 -21.08 -5.13 -16.80
N PRO A 173 -20.04 -5.91 -17.10
CA PRO A 173 -19.91 -7.36 -16.85
C PRO A 173 -19.76 -7.68 -15.35
N HIS A 174 -19.23 -6.75 -14.56
CA HIS A 174 -19.12 -6.78 -13.11
C HIS A 174 -19.01 -5.34 -12.59
N PRO A 175 -19.12 -5.08 -11.26
CA PRO A 175 -18.81 -3.77 -10.69
C PRO A 175 -17.42 -3.25 -11.09
N PRO A 176 -17.19 -1.94 -11.25
CA PRO A 176 -15.89 -1.43 -11.68
C PRO A 176 -14.80 -1.78 -10.66
N MET A 177 -13.63 -2.15 -11.17
CA MET A 177 -12.54 -2.68 -10.37
C MET A 177 -11.50 -1.60 -10.09
N TRP A 178 -10.99 -1.58 -8.86
CA TRP A 178 -9.93 -0.65 -8.42
C TRP A 178 -8.82 -1.40 -7.70
N VAL A 179 -7.64 -0.78 -7.63
CA VAL A 179 -6.53 -1.24 -6.79
C VAL A 179 -5.97 -0.10 -5.97
N ALA A 180 -5.71 -0.36 -4.68
CA ALA A 180 -5.00 0.60 -3.84
C ALA A 180 -3.57 0.82 -4.35
N CYS A 181 -3.21 2.08 -4.55
CA CYS A 181 -1.90 2.51 -5.00
C CYS A 181 -1.24 3.38 -3.92
N SER A 182 -0.01 3.03 -3.54
CA SER A 182 0.79 3.85 -2.61
C SER A 182 2.09 4.36 -3.25
N ARG A 183 2.36 3.94 -4.50
CA ARG A 183 3.56 4.27 -5.26
C ARG A 183 3.25 4.33 -6.75
N ARG A 184 4.05 5.07 -7.50
CA ARG A 184 3.97 5.19 -8.96
C ARG A 184 3.93 3.82 -9.65
N GLU A 185 4.70 2.85 -9.18
CA GLU A 185 4.73 1.50 -9.76
C GLU A 185 3.39 0.79 -9.65
N THR A 186 2.65 1.00 -8.56
CA THR A 186 1.30 0.42 -8.39
C THR A 186 0.28 1.11 -9.28
N ILE A 187 0.46 2.41 -9.58
CA ILE A 187 -0.37 3.14 -10.55
C ILE A 187 -0.14 2.61 -11.97
N GLN A 188 1.13 2.42 -12.38
CA GLN A 188 1.46 1.79 -13.66
C GLN A 188 0.88 0.37 -13.75
N PHE A 189 0.96 -0.38 -12.66
CA PHE A 189 0.38 -1.72 -12.58
C PHE A 189 -1.15 -1.70 -12.74
N ALA A 190 -1.84 -0.73 -12.14
CA ALA A 190 -3.28 -0.54 -12.32
C ALA A 190 -3.62 -0.28 -13.79
N ALA A 191 -2.88 0.61 -14.46
CA ALA A 191 -3.06 0.90 -15.88
C ALA A 191 -2.87 -0.34 -16.77
N ARG A 192 -1.79 -1.10 -16.55
CA ARG A 192 -1.51 -2.35 -17.30
C ARG A 192 -2.61 -3.39 -17.15
N ASN A 193 -3.29 -3.42 -16.00
CA ASN A 193 -4.40 -4.34 -15.73
C ASN A 193 -5.78 -3.76 -16.06
N GLY A 194 -5.85 -2.55 -16.63
CA GLY A 194 -7.10 -1.89 -16.99
C GLY A 194 -8.02 -1.57 -15.81
N ILE A 195 -7.48 -1.35 -14.61
CA ILE A 195 -8.27 -1.09 -13.39
C ILE A 195 -8.00 0.31 -12.84
N GLY A 196 -8.95 0.81 -12.05
CA GLY A 196 -8.88 2.14 -11.45
C GLY A 196 -7.75 2.22 -10.42
N ALA A 197 -7.03 3.35 -10.40
CA ALA A 197 -5.98 3.62 -9.43
C ALA A 197 -6.58 4.37 -8.24
N LEU A 198 -6.69 3.70 -7.08
CA LEU A 198 -7.12 4.31 -5.83
C LEU A 198 -5.87 4.73 -5.03
N SER A 199 -5.38 5.94 -5.28
CA SER A 199 -4.08 6.38 -4.78
C SER A 199 -4.17 7.04 -3.41
N PHE A 200 -3.54 6.43 -2.42
CA PHE A 200 -3.18 7.10 -1.16
C PHE A 200 -1.92 7.89 -1.44
N SER A 201 -2.09 9.13 -1.85
CA SER A 201 -0.97 9.97 -2.27
C SER A 201 -1.22 11.37 -1.76
N PHE A 202 -0.53 11.70 -0.67
CA PHE A 202 -0.27 13.08 -0.23
C PHE A 202 0.71 13.76 -1.20
N VAL A 203 0.40 13.68 -2.49
CA VAL A 203 1.27 14.09 -3.58
C VAL A 203 0.65 15.34 -4.15
N GLU A 204 1.42 16.42 -4.13
CA GLU A 204 0.97 17.70 -4.66
C GLU A 204 0.48 17.55 -6.12
N PRO A 205 -0.51 18.35 -6.55
CA PRO A 205 -1.06 18.30 -7.90
C PRO A 205 -0.02 18.25 -9.01
N GLU A 206 1.10 18.96 -8.87
CA GLU A 206 2.16 19.06 -9.88
C GLU A 206 2.88 17.72 -10.09
N ASP A 207 3.07 16.94 -9.02
CA ASP A 207 3.67 15.61 -9.09
C ASP A 207 2.63 14.57 -9.56
N ALA A 208 1.36 14.73 -9.17
CA ALA A 208 0.27 13.87 -9.60
C ALA A 208 0.07 13.87 -11.12
N GLY A 209 0.24 15.03 -11.78
CA GLY A 209 0.03 15.16 -13.22
C GLY A 209 0.95 14.29 -14.08
N LYS A 210 2.19 14.02 -13.62
CA LYS A 210 3.07 13.09 -14.33
C LYS A 210 2.54 11.65 -14.26
N TRP A 211 2.05 11.24 -13.09
CA TRP A 211 1.56 9.88 -12.87
C TRP A 211 0.22 9.64 -13.56
N VAL A 212 -0.66 10.65 -13.55
CA VAL A 212 -1.94 10.60 -14.28
C VAL A 212 -1.72 10.45 -15.78
N ARG A 213 -0.82 11.26 -16.38
CA ARG A 213 -0.49 11.13 -17.81
C ARG A 213 0.02 9.73 -18.14
N GLU A 214 0.99 9.25 -17.38
CA GLU A 214 1.57 7.93 -17.58
C GLU A 214 0.54 6.80 -17.41
N TYR A 215 -0.39 6.92 -16.45
CA TYR A 215 -1.49 5.98 -16.26
C TYR A 215 -2.35 5.88 -17.53
N TYR A 216 -2.78 7.02 -18.07
CA TYR A 216 -3.61 7.04 -19.28
C TYR A 216 -2.85 6.62 -20.54
N ASP A 217 -1.57 6.98 -20.66
CA ASP A 217 -0.70 6.55 -21.76
C ASP A 217 -0.53 5.02 -21.74
N LEU A 218 -0.37 4.41 -20.56
CA LEU A 218 -0.29 2.96 -20.39
C LEU A 218 -1.61 2.26 -20.70
N ILE A 219 -2.76 2.84 -20.34
CA ILE A 219 -4.07 2.30 -20.76
C ILE A 219 -4.20 2.32 -22.29
N ALA A 220 -3.69 3.37 -22.94
CA ALA A 220 -3.72 3.51 -24.39
C ALA A 220 -2.68 2.66 -25.13
N SER A 221 -1.71 2.05 -24.42
CA SER A 221 -0.61 1.30 -25.03
C SER A 221 -0.94 -0.19 -25.24
N GLU A 222 0.00 -0.91 -25.85
CA GLU A 222 -0.06 -2.37 -25.99
C GLU A 222 0.16 -3.13 -24.68
N GLU A 223 0.64 -2.45 -23.63
CA GLU A 223 0.87 -3.06 -22.31
C GLU A 223 -0.42 -3.26 -21.51
N CYS A 224 -1.52 -2.58 -21.87
CA CYS A 224 -2.80 -2.76 -21.20
C CYS A 224 -3.45 -4.08 -21.63
N VAL A 225 -3.51 -5.03 -20.70
CA VAL A 225 -4.24 -6.30 -20.80
C VAL A 225 -5.17 -6.38 -19.59
N PRO A 226 -6.47 -6.09 -19.75
CA PRO A 226 -7.40 -6.00 -18.63
C PRO A 226 -7.51 -7.31 -17.84
N ILE A 227 -7.37 -7.23 -16.51
CA ILE A 227 -7.56 -8.39 -15.61
C ILE A 227 -9.05 -8.73 -15.43
N GLY A 228 -9.90 -7.70 -15.52
CA GLY A 228 -11.36 -7.79 -15.55
C GLY A 228 -11.91 -7.91 -16.97
N PHE A 229 -13.23 -7.95 -17.10
CA PHE A 229 -13.95 -7.95 -18.38
C PHE A 229 -14.37 -6.54 -18.83
N ALA A 230 -13.96 -5.53 -18.08
CA ALA A 230 -14.14 -4.11 -18.39
C ALA A 230 -12.90 -3.34 -17.96
N VAL A 231 -12.63 -2.21 -18.62
CA VAL A 231 -11.58 -1.27 -18.21
C VAL A 231 -12.21 -0.18 -17.34
N ASN A 232 -11.58 0.11 -16.20
CA ASN A 232 -11.93 1.25 -15.35
C ASN A 232 -10.81 2.31 -15.39
N PRO A 233 -10.89 3.32 -16.28
CA PRO A 233 -9.82 4.29 -16.50
C PRO A 233 -10.02 5.52 -15.60
N ASN A 234 -9.85 5.33 -14.29
CA ASN A 234 -10.04 6.40 -13.30
C ASN A 234 -8.89 6.43 -12.28
N VAL A 235 -8.45 7.65 -11.95
CA VAL A 235 -7.47 7.94 -10.91
C VAL A 235 -8.14 8.72 -9.78
N CYS A 236 -8.10 8.14 -8.59
CA CYS A 236 -8.55 8.74 -7.35
C CYS A 236 -7.35 9.11 -6.47
N VAL A 237 -7.38 10.30 -5.85
CA VAL A 237 -6.40 10.75 -4.86
C VAL A 237 -7.10 10.95 -3.52
N VAL A 238 -6.52 10.44 -2.44
CA VAL A 238 -7.07 10.58 -1.08
C VAL A 238 -6.34 11.66 -0.29
N LEU A 239 -7.09 12.59 0.29
CA LEU A 239 -6.59 13.72 1.08
C LEU A 239 -7.31 13.83 2.43
N PRO A 240 -6.68 14.37 3.49
CA PRO A 240 -7.42 14.82 4.66
C PRO A 240 -8.29 16.04 4.32
N MET A 241 -9.40 16.21 5.03
CA MET A 241 -10.30 17.34 4.83
C MET A 241 -10.91 17.83 6.13
N MET A 242 -11.02 19.15 6.26
CA MET A 242 -11.86 19.84 7.24
C MET A 242 -12.20 21.21 6.66
N CYS A 243 -13.46 21.39 6.27
CA CYS A 243 -13.95 22.62 5.65
C CYS A 243 -14.63 23.51 6.69
N HIS A 244 -14.26 24.78 6.74
CA HIS A 244 -14.89 25.78 7.61
C HIS A 244 -14.75 27.19 7.01
N GLU A 245 -15.68 28.10 7.26
CA GLU A 245 -15.64 29.49 6.74
C GLU A 245 -14.38 30.26 7.19
N ASP A 246 -13.85 29.90 8.36
CA ASP A 246 -12.59 30.40 8.90
C ASP A 246 -11.48 29.34 8.87
N GLU A 247 -10.34 29.70 8.27
CA GLU A 247 -9.17 28.84 8.11
C GLU A 247 -8.58 28.37 9.44
N ALA A 248 -8.46 29.27 10.43
CA ALA A 248 -7.85 28.93 11.70
C ALA A 248 -8.68 27.85 12.43
N THR A 249 -10.00 27.99 12.38
CA THR A 249 -10.94 26.99 12.91
C THR A 249 -10.85 25.67 12.14
N ALA A 250 -10.74 25.68 10.81
CA ALA A 250 -10.53 24.45 10.02
C ALA A 250 -9.27 23.69 10.47
N ILE A 251 -8.16 24.42 10.64
CA ILE A 251 -6.88 23.86 11.11
C ILE A 251 -7.03 23.29 12.53
N GLU A 252 -7.62 24.06 13.45
CA GLU A 252 -7.84 23.61 14.82
C GLU A 252 -8.63 22.31 14.88
N ARG A 253 -9.68 22.20 14.07
CA ARG A 253 -10.60 21.06 14.06
C ARG A 253 -10.05 19.83 13.35
N GLY A 254 -9.19 20.00 12.34
CA GLY A 254 -8.83 18.92 11.41
C GLY A 254 -7.39 18.43 11.48
N ILE A 255 -6.43 19.29 11.85
CA ILE A 255 -5.01 18.97 11.61
C ILE A 255 -4.50 17.83 12.48
N ASP A 256 -4.88 17.78 13.75
CA ASP A 256 -4.43 16.73 14.67
C ASP A 256 -4.95 15.35 14.21
N GLY A 257 -6.16 15.29 13.64
CA GLY A 257 -6.70 14.09 13.02
C GLY A 257 -5.87 13.64 11.81
N ALA A 258 -5.58 14.56 10.88
CA ALA A 258 -4.76 14.26 9.71
C ALA A 258 -3.34 13.80 10.09
N HIS A 259 -2.71 14.46 11.06
CA HIS A 259 -1.39 14.10 11.58
C HIS A 259 -1.41 12.73 12.24
N TYR A 260 -2.42 12.43 13.06
CA TYR A 260 -2.53 11.12 13.67
C TYR A 260 -2.78 10.02 12.64
N PHE A 261 -3.58 10.26 11.61
CA PHE A 261 -3.75 9.32 10.50
C PHE A 261 -2.40 8.98 9.84
N GLY A 262 -1.59 9.99 9.52
CA GLY A 262 -0.24 9.78 9.00
C GLY A 262 0.71 9.06 9.96
N TYR A 263 0.69 9.42 11.24
CA TYR A 263 1.51 8.79 12.29
C TYR A 263 1.16 7.30 12.48
N SER A 264 -0.12 7.00 12.66
CA SER A 264 -0.60 5.63 12.87
C SER A 264 -0.43 4.75 11.63
N LEU A 265 -0.56 5.31 10.43
CA LEU A 265 -0.16 4.64 9.20
C LEU A 265 1.34 4.27 9.22
N ALA A 266 2.21 5.23 9.55
CA ALA A 266 3.64 4.99 9.65
C ALA A 266 4.00 3.95 10.73
N HIS A 267 3.25 3.93 11.83
CA HIS A 267 3.40 2.93 12.90
C HIS A 267 3.20 1.50 12.38
N TYR A 268 2.09 1.23 11.68
CA TYR A 268 1.74 -0.14 11.24
C TYR A 268 2.43 -0.60 9.96
N TYR A 269 2.77 0.33 9.06
CA TYR A 269 3.42 0.02 7.80
C TYR A 269 4.94 0.20 7.83
N GLY A 270 5.47 0.82 8.89
CA GLY A 270 6.89 0.94 9.16
C GLY A 270 7.45 -0.28 9.90
N ILE A 271 8.55 -0.02 10.63
CA ILE A 271 9.28 -1.04 11.40
C ILE A 271 9.01 -0.92 12.92
N THR A 272 8.03 -0.11 13.31
CA THR A 272 7.71 0.15 14.71
C THR A 272 7.07 -1.11 15.33
N PRO A 273 7.62 -1.65 16.42
CA PRO A 273 6.98 -2.75 17.14
C PRO A 273 5.62 -2.32 17.71
N HIS A 274 4.66 -3.23 17.71
CA HIS A 274 3.38 -3.05 18.37
C HIS A 274 3.17 -4.21 19.36
N GLU A 275 2.80 -3.89 20.59
CA GLU A 275 2.43 -4.84 21.64
C GLU A 275 0.90 -4.87 21.76
N PRO A 276 0.24 -5.95 21.28
CA PRO A 276 -1.23 -6.02 21.28
C PRO A 276 -1.82 -5.83 22.67
N GLY A 277 -2.82 -4.97 22.78
CA GLY A 277 -3.48 -4.61 24.04
C GLY A 277 -2.70 -3.67 24.96
N SER A 278 -1.44 -3.33 24.64
CA SER A 278 -0.56 -2.54 25.51
C SER A 278 -0.07 -1.24 24.85
N THR A 279 0.32 -1.28 23.57
CA THR A 279 0.80 -0.09 22.87
C THR A 279 -0.35 0.92 22.71
N ASN A 280 -0.11 2.15 23.17
CA ASN A 280 -1.02 3.29 23.00
C ASN A 280 -0.46 4.23 21.92
N VAL A 281 -0.90 4.04 20.69
CA VAL A 281 -0.42 4.77 19.51
C VAL A 281 -0.79 6.25 19.60
N TRP A 282 -1.95 6.58 20.16
CA TRP A 282 -2.38 7.97 20.36
C TRP A 282 -1.50 8.72 21.36
N GLU A 283 -1.17 8.09 22.49
CA GLU A 283 -0.26 8.69 23.48
C GLU A 283 1.15 8.87 22.90
N GLU A 284 1.69 7.85 22.21
CA GLU A 284 2.97 7.97 21.51
C GLU A 284 2.97 9.09 20.46
N PHE A 285 1.86 9.26 19.72
CA PHE A 285 1.70 10.37 18.79
C PHE A 285 1.79 11.72 19.50
N LEU A 286 1.05 11.92 20.59
CA LEU A 286 1.09 13.18 21.33
C LEU A 286 2.49 13.49 21.88
N GLU A 287 3.20 12.47 22.36
CA GLU A 287 4.56 12.62 22.88
C GLU A 287 5.60 12.93 21.80
N ARG A 288 5.45 12.36 20.59
CA ARG A 288 6.50 12.34 19.56
C ARG A 288 6.17 13.13 18.29
N ARG A 289 4.98 13.70 18.17
CA ARG A 289 4.53 14.37 16.94
C ARG A 289 5.49 15.46 16.49
N ASP A 290 6.06 16.24 17.41
CA ASP A 290 6.94 17.35 17.05
C ASP A 290 8.26 16.81 16.48
N ASP A 291 8.86 15.83 17.15
CA ASP A 291 10.10 15.16 16.73
C ASP A 291 9.96 14.40 15.41
N GLN A 292 8.75 13.93 15.08
CA GLN A 292 8.45 13.18 13.87
C GLN A 292 7.93 14.04 12.71
N GLY A 293 8.00 15.38 12.83
CA GLY A 293 7.63 16.31 11.78
C GLY A 293 6.12 16.52 11.61
N PHE A 294 5.33 16.16 12.63
CA PHE A 294 3.90 16.45 12.76
C PHE A 294 3.63 17.62 13.72
N ALA A 295 4.64 18.47 13.95
CA ALA A 295 4.52 19.66 14.77
C ALA A 295 3.47 20.62 14.18
N ARG A 296 2.65 21.23 15.04
CA ARG A 296 1.55 22.12 14.58
C ARG A 296 2.05 23.43 13.96
N ASP A 297 3.27 23.85 14.29
CA ASP A 297 3.93 25.05 13.76
C ASP A 297 4.60 24.82 12.38
N LEU A 298 4.81 23.56 11.97
CA LEU A 298 5.29 23.20 10.63
C LEU A 298 4.20 23.34 9.53
N ILE A 299 2.97 23.72 9.90
CA ILE A 299 1.87 24.02 8.97
C ILE A 299 2.12 25.39 8.32
N GLN A 300 3.10 25.47 7.43
CA GLN A 300 3.26 26.64 6.56
C GLN A 300 2.34 26.50 5.35
N ALA A 301 1.40 27.43 5.21
CA ALA A 301 0.68 27.68 3.98
C ALA A 301 1.62 28.35 2.96
N ASP A 302 2.50 27.60 2.29
CA ASP A 302 3.37 28.19 1.28
C ASP A 302 3.74 27.26 0.11
N LYS A 303 3.88 27.91 -1.06
CA LYS A 303 3.99 27.42 -2.45
C LYS A 303 5.25 26.59 -2.79
N ALA A 304 5.82 25.83 -1.87
CA ALA A 304 7.03 25.03 -2.10
C ALA A 304 6.69 23.55 -2.42
N PRO A 305 7.25 22.94 -3.49
CA PRO A 305 7.02 21.53 -3.82
C PRO A 305 7.46 20.59 -2.69
N LEU A 306 6.60 19.63 -2.35
CA LEU A 306 6.76 18.68 -1.24
C LEU A 306 7.90 17.65 -1.46
N GLY A 307 8.44 17.57 -2.68
CA GLY A 307 9.45 16.59 -3.10
C GLY A 307 10.80 16.62 -2.37
N VAL A 308 11.04 17.60 -1.48
CA VAL A 308 12.32 17.74 -0.75
C VAL A 308 12.21 17.40 0.75
N LYS A 309 11.01 17.21 1.33
CA LYS A 309 10.88 17.10 2.81
C LYS A 309 10.83 15.68 3.39
N ILE A 310 10.60 14.65 2.56
CA ILE A 310 10.56 13.23 3.01
C ILE A 310 11.90 12.78 3.64
N MET A 311 13.02 13.45 3.32
CA MET A 311 14.35 13.01 3.74
C MET A 311 14.89 13.63 5.03
N GLN A 312 14.23 14.63 5.62
CA GLN A 312 14.76 15.29 6.81
C GLN A 312 13.79 15.40 7.98
N HIS A 313 12.48 15.64 7.78
CA HIS A 313 11.51 15.69 8.87
C HIS A 313 10.08 15.40 8.35
N GLY A 314 9.53 14.22 8.70
CA GLY A 314 8.09 13.91 8.65
C GLY A 314 7.43 13.78 7.27
N LEU A 315 6.25 13.14 7.28
CA LEU A 315 5.29 13.24 6.18
C LEU A 315 5.05 14.74 5.93
N GLY A 316 5.32 15.23 4.71
CA GLY A 316 5.10 16.65 4.38
C GLY A 316 3.67 17.10 4.70
N SER A 317 3.47 18.42 4.89
CA SER A 317 2.22 19.06 5.34
C SER A 317 0.96 18.24 4.99
N LEU A 318 0.49 17.43 5.94
CA LEU A 318 -0.74 16.64 5.82
C LEU A 318 -1.99 17.55 5.92
N ARG A 319 -1.86 18.81 5.50
CA ARG A 319 -2.94 19.77 5.50
C ARG A 319 -4.02 19.38 4.49
N GLY A 320 -3.64 18.91 3.30
CA GLY A 320 -4.61 18.52 2.27
C GLY A 320 -5.69 19.58 2.04
N ALA A 321 -6.96 19.16 2.12
CA ALA A 321 -8.13 20.02 1.99
C ALA A 321 -8.65 20.54 3.36
N ILE A 322 -7.76 20.93 4.26
CA ILE A 322 -8.11 21.61 5.52
C ILE A 322 -8.01 23.13 5.32
N GLY A 323 -9.16 23.83 5.32
CA GLY A 323 -9.22 25.28 5.06
C GLY A 323 -10.61 25.80 4.71
N THR A 324 -10.65 26.98 4.10
CA THR A 324 -11.90 27.60 3.63
C THR A 324 -12.42 26.98 2.33
N PRO A 325 -13.72 27.12 2.00
CA PRO A 325 -14.25 26.64 0.72
C PRO A 325 -13.45 27.12 -0.49
N ASP A 326 -13.05 28.39 -0.54
CA ASP A 326 -12.29 28.98 -1.65
C ASP A 326 -10.88 28.35 -1.77
N GLN A 327 -10.18 28.15 -0.65
CA GLN A 327 -8.87 27.50 -0.61
C GLN A 327 -8.95 26.05 -1.09
N ILE A 328 -9.98 25.32 -0.64
CA ILE A 328 -10.22 23.94 -1.04
C ILE A 328 -10.58 23.88 -2.53
N ALA A 329 -11.45 24.77 -3.03
CA ALA A 329 -11.78 24.84 -4.45
C ALA A 329 -10.54 25.11 -5.32
N GLU A 330 -9.64 26.00 -4.90
CA GLU A 330 -8.37 26.23 -5.60
C GLU A 330 -7.51 24.96 -5.69
N LEU A 331 -7.37 24.22 -4.58
CA LEU A 331 -6.66 22.94 -4.56
C LEU A 331 -7.31 21.91 -5.50
N VAL A 332 -8.64 21.79 -5.48
CA VAL A 332 -9.38 20.86 -6.35
C VAL A 332 -9.18 21.21 -7.82
N ARG A 333 -9.20 22.50 -8.21
CA ARG A 333 -8.93 22.93 -9.58
C ARG A 333 -7.55 22.50 -10.07
N ARG A 334 -6.52 22.54 -9.20
CA ARG A 334 -5.17 22.07 -9.54
C ARG A 334 -5.15 20.56 -9.83
N TYR A 335 -5.82 19.75 -9.02
CA TYR A 335 -5.94 18.30 -9.27
C TYR A 335 -6.75 17.99 -10.54
N GLU A 336 -7.85 18.70 -10.76
CA GLU A 336 -8.67 18.53 -11.96
C GLU A 336 -7.89 18.89 -13.24
N ALA A 337 -7.12 19.97 -13.20
CA ALA A 337 -6.31 20.44 -14.33
C ALA A 337 -5.24 19.43 -14.77
N VAL A 338 -4.74 18.62 -13.84
CA VAL A 338 -3.77 17.55 -14.14
C VAL A 338 -4.41 16.21 -14.49
N GLY A 339 -5.75 16.15 -14.54
CA GLY A 339 -6.51 15.00 -15.00
C GLY A 339 -6.88 13.98 -13.93
N VAL A 340 -6.80 14.33 -12.64
CA VAL A 340 -7.38 13.50 -11.58
C VAL A 340 -8.90 13.45 -11.76
N ASP A 341 -9.48 12.27 -11.60
CA ASP A 341 -10.91 12.04 -11.83
C ASP A 341 -11.73 12.19 -10.56
N GLN A 342 -11.14 11.77 -9.44
CA GLN A 342 -11.78 11.70 -8.15
C GLN A 342 -10.85 12.17 -7.03
N ILE A 343 -11.41 12.91 -6.07
CA ILE A 343 -10.76 13.16 -4.79
C ILE A 343 -11.57 12.47 -3.69
N GLY A 344 -10.92 11.59 -2.94
CA GLY A 344 -11.44 10.99 -1.72
C GLY A 344 -10.98 11.78 -0.49
N PHE A 345 -11.83 11.94 0.51
CA PHE A 345 -11.52 12.69 1.71
C PHE A 345 -11.58 11.83 2.98
N VAL A 346 -10.53 11.93 3.79
CA VAL A 346 -10.50 11.38 5.15
C VAL A 346 -10.84 12.51 6.13
N LEU A 347 -12.02 12.44 6.74
CA LEU A 347 -12.45 13.38 7.79
C LEU A 347 -12.50 12.69 9.16
N GLN A 348 -12.96 11.43 9.18
CA GLN A 348 -12.97 10.56 10.35
C GLN A 348 -11.53 10.06 10.59
N ALA A 349 -10.73 10.93 11.19
CA ALA A 349 -9.34 10.69 11.54
C ALA A 349 -9.02 11.24 12.93
N GLY A 350 -8.17 10.52 13.66
CA GLY A 350 -7.83 10.80 15.05
C GLY A 350 -9.07 11.00 15.90
N ARG A 351 -9.12 12.13 16.60
CA ARG A 351 -10.23 12.51 17.49
C ARG A 351 -11.06 13.66 16.91
N ASN A 352 -11.11 13.80 15.58
CA ASN A 352 -12.01 14.75 14.93
C ASN A 352 -13.44 14.50 15.40
N ARG A 353 -14.13 15.57 15.80
CA ARG A 353 -15.46 15.47 16.41
C ARG A 353 -16.54 15.25 15.35
N HIS A 354 -17.51 14.39 15.66
CA HIS A 354 -18.59 14.03 14.73
C HIS A 354 -19.31 15.27 14.20
N GLU A 355 -19.72 16.19 15.09
CA GLU A 355 -20.46 17.40 14.72
C GLU A 355 -19.69 18.28 13.73
N HIS A 356 -18.37 18.39 13.90
CA HIS A 356 -17.51 19.16 12.99
C HIS A 356 -17.39 18.51 11.62
N ILE A 357 -17.34 17.18 11.57
CA ILE A 357 -17.31 16.44 10.30
C ILE A 357 -18.62 16.69 9.56
N CYS A 358 -19.76 16.60 10.23
CA CYS A 358 -21.08 16.86 9.66
C CYS A 358 -21.19 18.29 9.10
N GLU A 359 -20.81 19.31 9.88
CA GLU A 359 -20.77 20.71 9.43
C GLU A 359 -19.87 20.90 8.20
N ALA A 360 -18.68 20.27 8.19
CA ALA A 360 -17.75 20.37 7.08
C ALA A 360 -18.30 19.72 5.79
N LEU A 361 -19.02 18.59 5.90
CA LEU A 361 -19.64 17.92 4.76
C LEU A 361 -20.76 18.77 4.15
N GLU A 362 -21.61 19.39 4.98
CA GLU A 362 -22.68 20.27 4.52
C GLU A 362 -22.11 21.51 3.83
N LEU A 363 -21.14 22.19 4.46
CA LEU A 363 -20.50 23.38 3.90
C LEU A 363 -19.78 23.07 2.58
N PHE A 364 -19.07 21.93 2.50
CA PHE A 364 -18.40 21.51 1.27
C PHE A 364 -19.42 21.24 0.15
N GLY A 365 -20.54 20.57 0.47
CA GLY A 365 -21.62 20.31 -0.46
C GLY A 365 -22.30 21.56 -0.97
N GLU A 366 -22.48 22.56 -0.11
CA GLU A 366 -23.10 23.84 -0.47
C GLU A 366 -22.17 24.73 -1.30
N ARG A 367 -20.88 24.79 -0.94
CA ARG A 367 -19.97 25.83 -1.44
C ARG A 367 -18.94 25.34 -2.45
N VAL A 368 -18.50 24.07 -2.38
CA VAL A 368 -17.42 23.56 -3.24
C VAL A 368 -17.96 22.67 -4.35
N ILE A 369 -18.84 21.70 -4.05
CA ILE A 369 -19.36 20.76 -5.06
C ILE A 369 -20.00 21.46 -6.28
N PRO A 370 -20.83 22.51 -6.12
CA PRO A 370 -21.50 23.15 -7.26
C PRO A 370 -20.54 23.73 -8.29
N GLU A 371 -19.36 24.18 -7.87
CA GLU A 371 -18.34 24.73 -8.77
C GLU A 371 -17.80 23.71 -9.78
N PHE A 372 -17.83 22.43 -9.44
CA PHE A 372 -17.31 21.34 -10.26
C PHE A 372 -18.39 20.43 -10.84
N ALA A 373 -19.67 20.76 -10.63
CA ALA A 373 -20.79 19.94 -11.06
C ALA A 373 -21.14 20.18 -12.53
N ALA A 374 -21.15 21.44 -12.98
CA ALA A 374 -21.66 21.82 -14.30
C ALA A 374 -20.86 21.20 -15.47
N GLU A 375 -19.54 21.13 -15.38
CA GLU A 375 -18.67 20.61 -16.43
C GLU A 375 -18.34 19.11 -16.26
N ARG A 376 -18.82 18.49 -15.19
CA ARG A 376 -18.44 17.13 -14.79
C ARG A 376 -18.80 16.09 -15.84
N GLU A 377 -20.07 16.08 -16.26
CA GLU A 377 -20.61 15.09 -17.19
C GLU A 377 -19.97 15.23 -18.57
N GLU A 378 -19.75 16.47 -19.02
CA GLU A 378 -19.07 16.74 -20.29
C GLU A 378 -17.63 16.23 -20.28
N ARG A 379 -16.87 16.51 -19.21
CA ARG A 379 -15.49 16.00 -19.07
C ARG A 379 -15.43 14.48 -19.09
N GLU A 380 -16.34 13.82 -18.38
CA GLU A 380 -16.42 12.36 -18.36
C GLU A 380 -16.75 11.78 -19.73
N ARG A 381 -17.70 12.39 -20.45
CA ARG A 381 -18.05 12.01 -21.82
C ARG A 381 -16.86 12.17 -22.77
N VAL A 382 -16.22 13.34 -22.79
CA VAL A 382 -15.05 13.60 -23.65
C VAL A 382 -13.91 12.62 -23.33
N LYS A 383 -13.68 12.32 -22.05
CA LYS A 383 -12.69 11.31 -21.65
C LYS A 383 -13.06 9.93 -22.18
N ALA A 384 -14.32 9.52 -22.03
CA ALA A 384 -14.80 8.21 -22.48
C ALA A 384 -14.66 8.07 -24.02
N GLU A 385 -15.07 9.07 -24.78
CA GLU A 385 -14.93 9.10 -26.25
C GLU A 385 -13.46 9.01 -26.68
N ARG A 386 -12.58 9.77 -26.03
CA ARG A 386 -11.14 9.75 -26.30
C ARG A 386 -10.50 8.38 -26.03
N LEU A 387 -10.93 7.69 -24.98
CA LEU A 387 -10.35 6.41 -24.55
C LEU A 387 -11.02 5.19 -25.20
N ALA A 388 -12.21 5.33 -25.79
CA ALA A 388 -12.96 4.20 -26.35
C ALA A 388 -12.15 3.33 -27.32
N PRO A 389 -11.40 3.87 -28.31
CA PRO A 389 -10.60 3.04 -29.22
C PRO A 389 -9.50 2.27 -28.49
N ALA A 390 -8.83 2.89 -27.52
CA ALA A 390 -7.80 2.25 -26.71
C ALA A 390 -8.37 1.13 -25.84
N ILE A 391 -9.53 1.36 -25.22
CA ILE A 391 -10.21 0.38 -24.38
C ILE A 391 -10.67 -0.83 -25.21
N GLU A 392 -11.18 -0.60 -26.42
CA GLU A 392 -11.56 -1.68 -27.34
C GLU A 392 -10.34 -2.56 -27.70
N LEU A 393 -9.21 -1.94 -28.04
CA LEU A 393 -7.97 -2.66 -28.31
C LEU A 393 -7.44 -3.41 -27.08
N ALA A 394 -7.51 -2.82 -25.89
CA ALA A 394 -7.09 -3.47 -24.65
C ALA A 394 -7.96 -4.70 -24.34
N LEU A 395 -9.29 -4.58 -24.46
CA LEU A 395 -10.22 -5.69 -24.26
C LEU A 395 -10.04 -6.80 -25.30
N ALA A 396 -9.68 -6.47 -26.54
CA ALA A 396 -9.40 -7.44 -27.59
C ALA A 396 -8.15 -8.31 -27.31
N ARG A 397 -7.23 -7.85 -26.43
CA ARG A 397 -6.05 -8.64 -26.01
C ARG A 397 -6.34 -9.63 -24.89
N ARG A 398 -7.47 -9.47 -24.20
CA ARG A 398 -7.89 -10.35 -23.11
C ARG A 398 -8.51 -11.62 -23.70
N ASP A 399 -8.23 -12.76 -23.08
CA ASP A 399 -8.98 -13.99 -23.35
C ASP A 399 -10.49 -13.78 -23.12
N PRO A 400 -11.40 -14.51 -23.78
CA PRO A 400 -12.82 -14.43 -23.48
C PRO A 400 -13.19 -15.12 -22.14
N ALA A 401 -14.46 -15.02 -21.75
CA ALA A 401 -15.00 -15.79 -20.63
C ALA A 401 -14.94 -17.28 -20.98
N ARG A 402 -14.58 -18.15 -20.02
CA ARG A 402 -14.43 -19.58 -20.28
C ARG A 402 -15.74 -20.30 -20.04
N GLU A 403 -15.92 -21.39 -20.76
CA GLU A 403 -17.05 -22.29 -20.60
C GLU A 403 -16.66 -23.47 -19.69
N ALA A 404 -17.56 -23.86 -18.80
CA ALA A 404 -17.37 -25.07 -18.00
C ALA A 404 -17.42 -26.31 -18.90
N PRO A 405 -16.69 -27.40 -18.56
CA PRO A 405 -16.80 -28.65 -19.29
C PRO A 405 -18.27 -29.13 -19.33
N PRO A 406 -18.82 -29.50 -20.51
CA PRO A 406 -20.24 -29.79 -20.67
C PRO A 406 -20.72 -30.97 -19.81
N ASP A 407 -19.82 -31.93 -19.54
CA ASP A 407 -20.11 -33.12 -18.75
C ASP A 407 -19.80 -32.95 -17.25
N TYR A 408 -19.40 -31.75 -16.81
CA TYR A 408 -19.09 -31.53 -15.39
C TYR A 408 -20.36 -31.65 -14.54
N ARG A 409 -20.33 -32.54 -13.56
CA ARG A 409 -21.41 -32.74 -12.59
C ARG A 409 -20.87 -32.63 -11.16
N ILE A 410 -21.64 -31.99 -10.30
CA ILE A 410 -21.42 -32.04 -8.86
C ILE A 410 -22.01 -33.36 -8.38
N ASP A 411 -21.14 -34.32 -8.12
CA ASP A 411 -21.46 -35.66 -7.63
C ASP A 411 -20.86 -35.81 -6.22
N GLU A 412 -21.68 -36.14 -5.22
CA GLU A 412 -21.26 -36.18 -3.82
C GLU A 412 -20.08 -37.13 -3.57
N PRO A 413 -20.09 -38.39 -4.06
CA PRO A 413 -18.92 -39.27 -3.99
C PRO A 413 -17.64 -38.63 -4.57
N ALA A 414 -17.72 -38.05 -5.78
CA ALA A 414 -16.58 -37.41 -6.42
C ALA A 414 -16.05 -36.19 -5.64
N GLU A 415 -16.95 -35.37 -5.07
CA GLU A 415 -16.55 -34.20 -4.27
C GLU A 415 -15.93 -34.61 -2.92
N VAL A 416 -16.45 -35.65 -2.26
CA VAL A 416 -15.85 -36.22 -1.04
C VAL A 416 -14.45 -36.76 -1.31
N GLU A 417 -14.25 -37.47 -2.44
CA GLU A 417 -12.93 -37.96 -2.83
C GLU A 417 -11.95 -36.79 -3.12
N ARG A 418 -12.41 -35.77 -3.84
CA ARG A 418 -11.63 -34.56 -4.15
C ARG A 418 -11.17 -33.85 -2.87
N ALA A 419 -12.05 -33.71 -1.89
CA ALA A 419 -11.73 -33.09 -0.60
C ALA A 419 -10.62 -33.86 0.14
N ARG A 420 -10.66 -35.20 0.13
CA ARG A 420 -9.64 -36.05 0.76
C ARG A 420 -8.27 -35.94 0.08
N ARG A 421 -8.23 -35.87 -1.25
CA ARG A 421 -6.97 -35.72 -2.02
C ARG A 421 -6.24 -34.39 -1.75
N ARG A 422 -6.96 -33.35 -1.31
CA ARG A 422 -6.37 -32.03 -1.03
C ARG A 422 -5.49 -32.00 0.23
N VAL A 423 -5.60 -33.00 1.11
CA VAL A 423 -4.83 -33.10 2.36
C VAL A 423 -3.40 -33.60 2.14
N SER A 424 -3.06 -34.18 0.97
CA SER A 424 -1.71 -34.65 0.65
C SER A 424 -0.92 -33.61 -0.17
N LEU A 425 -0.05 -32.84 0.50
CA LEU A 425 0.92 -31.98 -0.18
C LEU A 425 1.91 -32.83 -1.00
N PRO A 426 2.20 -32.49 -2.27
CA PRO A 426 3.17 -33.24 -3.06
C PRO A 426 4.60 -33.15 -2.47
N PRO A 427 5.36 -34.26 -2.42
CA PRO A 427 6.68 -34.33 -1.77
C PRO A 427 7.70 -33.28 -2.25
N ARG A 428 7.58 -32.83 -3.51
CA ARG A 428 8.48 -31.81 -4.10
C ARG A 428 8.35 -30.43 -3.45
N LYS A 429 7.15 -30.02 -3.02
CA LYS A 429 6.95 -28.74 -2.31
C LYS A 429 7.47 -28.80 -0.86
N LEU A 430 7.39 -29.97 -0.21
CA LEU A 430 7.99 -30.24 1.11
C LEU A 430 9.52 -30.14 1.09
N MET A 431 10.19 -30.72 0.09
CA MET A 431 11.66 -30.62 -0.08
C MET A 431 12.14 -29.19 -0.36
N ALA A 432 11.41 -28.42 -1.18
CA ALA A 432 11.72 -27.02 -1.46
C ALA A 432 11.50 -26.13 -0.23
N ALA A 433 10.41 -26.35 0.50
CA ALA A 433 10.13 -25.68 1.78
C ALA A 433 11.20 -26.00 2.82
N ALA A 434 11.57 -27.28 2.97
CA ALA A 434 12.63 -27.74 3.89
C ALA A 434 14.00 -27.15 3.56
N ARG A 435 14.39 -27.09 2.27
CA ARG A 435 15.63 -26.42 1.84
C ARG A 435 15.61 -24.91 2.14
N SER A 436 14.47 -24.25 1.93
CA SER A 436 14.32 -22.82 2.24
C SER A 436 14.32 -22.53 3.74
N GLN A 437 13.79 -23.46 4.54
CA GLN A 437 13.74 -23.39 6.01
C GLN A 437 15.12 -23.67 6.60
N ALA A 438 15.85 -24.68 6.09
CA ALA A 438 17.23 -24.96 6.47
C ALA A 438 18.15 -23.76 6.21
N ARG A 439 18.06 -23.12 5.02
CA ARG A 439 18.82 -21.90 4.69
C ARG A 439 18.48 -20.74 5.63
N ARG A 440 17.20 -20.54 5.97
CA ARG A 440 16.76 -19.50 6.91
C ARG A 440 17.21 -19.78 8.35
N THR A 441 17.20 -21.03 8.79
CA THR A 441 17.66 -21.43 10.13
C THR A 441 19.17 -21.24 10.31
N VAL A 442 19.96 -21.59 9.29
CA VAL A 442 21.42 -21.33 9.28
C VAL A 442 21.69 -19.81 9.33
N ARG A 443 20.96 -19.00 8.55
CA ARG A 443 21.10 -17.54 8.55
C ARG A 443 20.74 -16.90 9.90
N ARG A 444 19.57 -17.25 10.46
CA ARG A 444 19.13 -16.76 11.78
C ARG A 444 20.07 -17.19 12.91
N ARG A 445 20.70 -18.36 12.83
CA ARG A 445 21.74 -18.78 13.78
C ARG A 445 23.02 -17.96 13.62
N GLY A 446 23.42 -17.62 12.40
CA GLY A 446 24.56 -16.73 12.12
C GLY A 446 24.34 -15.33 12.66
N GLU A 447 23.21 -14.70 12.31
CA GLU A 447 22.81 -13.36 12.78
C GLU A 447 22.73 -13.30 14.32
N ARG A 448 22.13 -14.29 14.98
CA ARG A 448 22.04 -14.36 16.46
C ARG A 448 23.39 -14.56 17.13
N THR A 449 24.28 -15.35 16.52
CA THR A 449 25.65 -15.56 17.04
C THR A 449 26.47 -14.28 16.93
N LEU A 450 26.38 -13.58 15.80
CA LEU A 450 27.05 -12.30 15.57
C LEU A 450 26.51 -11.20 16.50
N ALA A 451 25.18 -11.12 16.66
CA ALA A 451 24.55 -10.18 17.58
C ALA A 451 24.95 -10.45 19.04
N ARG A 452 25.11 -11.70 19.46
CA ARG A 452 25.63 -12.05 20.80
C ARG A 452 27.09 -11.67 20.98
N LEU A 453 27.92 -11.78 19.94
CA LEU A 453 29.32 -11.40 19.99
C LEU A 453 29.50 -9.88 20.14
N ILE A 454 28.60 -9.08 19.57
CA ILE A 454 28.69 -7.61 19.54
C ILE A 454 27.95 -6.94 20.72
N ARG A 455 26.95 -7.63 21.32
CA ARG A 455 26.13 -7.08 22.41
C ARG A 455 26.98 -6.66 23.61
N GLY A 456 26.84 -5.40 24.03
CA GLY A 456 27.55 -4.82 25.18
C GLY A 456 29.00 -4.40 24.91
N ARG A 457 29.49 -4.46 23.66
CA ARG A 457 30.85 -4.02 23.29
C ARG A 457 30.88 -2.61 22.70
N SER A 458 31.91 -1.84 23.03
CA SER A 458 32.17 -0.52 22.44
C SER A 458 32.70 -0.63 21.00
N ASP A 459 32.58 0.44 20.21
CA ASP A 459 33.00 0.49 18.80
C ASP A 459 34.46 0.05 18.62
N ARG A 460 35.34 0.51 19.51
CA ARG A 460 36.76 0.12 19.54
C ARG A 460 36.98 -1.37 19.82
N GLN A 461 36.16 -1.98 20.67
CA GLN A 461 36.21 -3.43 20.95
C GLN A 461 35.66 -4.26 19.80
N VAL A 462 34.68 -3.73 19.06
CA VAL A 462 34.13 -4.35 17.85
C VAL A 462 35.14 -4.26 16.70
N GLU A 463 35.82 -3.12 16.52
CA GLU A 463 36.87 -2.92 15.52
C GLU A 463 38.05 -3.89 15.70
N LEU A 464 38.47 -4.16 16.95
CA LEU A 464 39.54 -5.13 17.25
C LEU A 464 39.20 -6.58 16.85
N LEU A 465 37.92 -6.96 16.82
CA LEU A 465 37.47 -8.29 16.40
C LEU A 465 37.56 -8.51 14.88
N ILE A 466 37.52 -7.42 14.09
CA ILE A 466 37.53 -7.45 12.61
C ILE A 466 38.71 -6.72 11.98
N GLY A 467 39.70 -6.30 12.78
CA GLY A 467 40.91 -5.64 12.30
C GLY A 467 41.78 -6.51 11.38
N ASN A 468 41.55 -7.83 11.31
CA ASN A 468 42.25 -8.73 10.41
C ASN A 468 41.49 -8.93 9.08
N SER A 469 42.22 -8.87 7.97
CA SER A 469 41.80 -9.10 6.58
C SER A 469 40.92 -10.35 6.38
N LEU A 470 41.16 -11.43 7.13
CA LEU A 470 40.35 -12.66 7.06
C LEU A 470 38.88 -12.44 7.49
N ALA A 471 38.67 -11.66 8.55
CA ALA A 471 37.33 -11.38 9.07
C ALA A 471 36.55 -10.45 8.13
N ARG A 472 37.22 -9.43 7.57
CA ARG A 472 36.63 -8.53 6.55
C ARG A 472 36.26 -9.28 5.28
N ARG A 473 37.12 -10.21 4.82
CA ARG A 473 36.81 -11.09 3.69
C ARG A 473 35.59 -11.95 3.95
N ALA A 474 35.45 -12.52 5.14
CA ALA A 474 34.29 -13.31 5.52
C ALA A 474 33.00 -12.47 5.53
N LEU A 475 33.06 -11.24 6.05
CA LEU A 475 31.93 -10.29 6.08
C LEU A 475 31.42 -9.98 4.67
N PHE A 476 32.29 -9.47 3.78
CA PHE A 476 31.88 -9.09 2.42
C PHE A 476 31.48 -10.30 1.56
N THR A 477 32.12 -11.45 1.78
CA THR A 477 31.67 -12.71 1.15
C THR A 477 30.27 -13.08 1.63
N GLY A 478 29.98 -12.93 2.92
CA GLY A 478 28.65 -13.14 3.49
C GLY A 478 27.60 -12.19 2.91
N MET A 479 27.93 -10.91 2.75
CA MET A 479 27.08 -9.91 2.11
C MET A 479 26.82 -10.27 0.63
N ALA A 480 27.84 -10.61 -0.16
CA ALA A 480 27.63 -11.03 -1.54
C ALA A 480 26.75 -12.29 -1.65
N LEU A 481 26.87 -13.23 -0.70
CA LEU A 481 26.04 -14.43 -0.64
C LEU A 481 24.60 -14.15 -0.19
N SER A 482 24.32 -13.03 0.48
CA SER A 482 22.98 -12.62 0.88
C SER A 482 22.21 -11.87 -0.21
N PHE A 483 22.84 -11.63 -1.36
CA PHE A 483 22.24 -10.96 -2.50
C PHE A 483 20.95 -11.65 -2.98
N ARG A 484 19.89 -10.86 -3.17
CA ARG A 484 18.57 -11.28 -3.63
C ARG A 484 18.33 -10.70 -5.02
N PRO A 485 18.52 -11.50 -6.10
CA PRO A 485 18.43 -10.98 -7.47
C PRO A 485 17.09 -10.35 -7.81
N ARG A 486 15.99 -10.87 -7.24
CA ARG A 486 14.64 -10.32 -7.43
C ARG A 486 14.46 -8.93 -6.81
N MET A 487 15.22 -8.60 -5.76
CA MET A 487 15.20 -7.29 -5.11
C MET A 487 16.19 -6.31 -5.75
N ALA A 488 16.97 -6.75 -6.74
CA ALA A 488 17.89 -5.89 -7.47
C ALA A 488 17.21 -5.13 -8.62
N PHE A 489 15.99 -5.49 -9.02
CA PHE A 489 15.21 -4.81 -10.05
C PHE A 489 16.00 -4.49 -11.34
N GLY A 490 16.82 -5.44 -11.79
CA GLY A 490 17.65 -5.29 -12.99
C GLY A 490 18.96 -4.52 -12.79
N PHE A 491 19.29 -4.11 -11.56
CA PHE A 491 20.57 -3.48 -11.25
C PHE A 491 21.74 -4.42 -11.57
N GLU A 492 22.63 -3.93 -12.45
CA GLU A 492 23.95 -4.50 -12.71
C GLU A 492 24.99 -3.38 -12.58
N GLY A 493 26.04 -3.61 -11.79
CA GLY A 493 26.99 -2.56 -11.46
C GLY A 493 27.90 -2.92 -10.30
N GLU A 494 28.81 -2.02 -9.95
CA GLU A 494 29.70 -2.15 -8.80
C GLU A 494 29.22 -1.27 -7.64
N ILE A 495 29.27 -1.83 -6.42
CA ILE A 495 29.00 -1.11 -5.18
C ILE A 495 30.29 -1.08 -4.38
N GLU A 496 30.80 0.11 -4.10
CA GLU A 496 32.03 0.30 -3.34
C GLU A 496 31.72 0.59 -1.85
N TYR A 497 32.51 -0.03 -0.97
CA TYR A 497 32.51 0.20 0.46
C TYR A 497 33.90 0.69 0.87
N GLU A 498 33.96 1.89 1.42
CA GLU A 498 35.16 2.48 1.99
C GLU A 498 35.09 2.38 3.52
N LEU A 499 35.92 1.53 4.11
CA LEU A 499 35.93 1.36 5.56
C LEU A 499 36.78 2.44 6.22
N THR A 500 36.16 3.26 7.06
CA THR A 500 36.84 4.25 7.90
C THR A 500 37.20 3.64 9.26
N GLU A 501 38.42 3.85 9.74
CA GLU A 501 38.87 3.46 11.09
C GLU A 501 38.89 4.69 11.99
N SER A 502 38.40 4.52 13.22
CA SER A 502 38.38 5.57 14.24
C SER A 502 39.80 5.88 14.72
N GLY A 503 40.43 6.91 14.15
CA GLY A 503 41.53 7.62 14.81
C GLY A 503 42.98 7.32 14.41
N ASN A 504 43.27 6.76 13.24
CA ASN A 504 44.65 6.74 12.70
C ASN A 504 44.62 6.97 11.18
N GLY A 505 45.34 7.96 10.69
CA GLY A 505 45.39 8.38 9.27
C GLY A 505 46.00 7.36 8.29
N ARG A 506 45.53 6.11 8.31
CA ARG A 506 45.81 5.08 7.30
C ARG A 506 44.83 5.21 6.13
N ALA A 507 45.31 4.84 4.93
CA ALA A 507 44.50 4.75 3.72
C ALA A 507 43.28 3.85 3.94
N ALA A 508 42.11 4.28 3.46
CA ALA A 508 40.86 3.57 3.64
C ALA A 508 40.86 2.18 2.97
N ASP A 509 40.41 1.14 3.68
CA ASP A 509 40.34 -0.22 3.16
C ASP A 509 39.07 -0.38 2.32
N ARG A 510 39.23 -0.51 1.00
CA ARG A 510 38.13 -0.53 0.04
C ARG A 510 37.73 -1.95 -0.36
N TRP A 511 36.42 -2.16 -0.48
CA TRP A 511 35.81 -3.40 -0.93
C TRP A 511 34.76 -3.11 -1.99
N THR A 512 34.66 -3.98 -2.99
CA THR A 512 33.68 -3.86 -4.06
C THR A 512 32.78 -5.09 -4.08
N ILE A 513 31.47 -4.89 -4.12
CA ILE A 513 30.49 -5.93 -4.48
C ILE A 513 30.06 -5.69 -5.92
N GLU A 514 30.44 -6.60 -6.82
CA GLU A 514 30.04 -6.59 -8.22
C GLU A 514 28.75 -7.41 -8.40
N VAL A 515 27.72 -6.79 -8.97
CA VAL A 515 26.45 -7.43 -9.31
C VAL A 515 26.34 -7.58 -10.82
N ARG A 516 26.33 -8.82 -11.32
CA ARG A 516 26.15 -9.15 -12.74
C ARG A 516 25.42 -10.47 -12.91
N ASN A 517 24.57 -10.60 -13.94
CA ASN A 517 23.86 -11.84 -14.26
C ASN A 517 23.13 -12.44 -13.05
N SER A 518 22.44 -11.60 -12.28
CA SER A 518 21.72 -12.02 -11.06
C SER A 518 22.61 -12.68 -9.99
N ARG A 519 23.90 -12.34 -9.93
CA ARG A 519 24.83 -12.81 -8.91
C ARG A 519 25.68 -11.65 -8.38
N ALA A 520 25.99 -11.70 -7.08
CA ALA A 520 26.93 -10.76 -6.47
C ALA A 520 28.25 -11.45 -6.11
N ARG A 521 29.37 -10.74 -6.27
CA ARG A 521 30.70 -11.20 -5.85
C ARG A 521 31.44 -10.07 -5.15
N ALA A 522 31.99 -10.37 -3.97
CA ALA A 522 32.83 -9.44 -3.24
C ALA A 522 34.31 -9.60 -3.64
N ARG A 523 34.99 -8.47 -3.83
CA ARG A 523 36.44 -8.38 -4.02
C ARG A 523 37.01 -7.26 -3.18
N ARG A 524 38.28 -7.38 -2.77
CA ARG A 524 39.03 -6.31 -2.10
C ARG A 524 39.62 -5.37 -3.16
N GLY A 525 39.65 -4.08 -2.86
CA GLY A 525 40.12 -3.02 -3.75
C GLY A 525 38.98 -2.15 -4.28
N PRO A 526 39.32 -1.01 -4.90
CA PRO A 526 38.35 -0.04 -5.37
C PRO A 526 37.54 -0.56 -6.55
N ALA A 527 36.33 0.00 -6.70
CA ALA A 527 35.52 -0.14 -7.89
C ALA A 527 36.16 0.64 -9.04
N ARG A 528 35.94 0.18 -10.28
CA ARG A 528 36.40 0.91 -11.48
C ARG A 528 35.45 2.05 -11.82
N ASP A 529 34.15 1.80 -11.63
CA ASP A 529 33.07 2.75 -11.86
C ASP A 529 31.91 2.38 -10.91
N PRO A 530 31.97 2.81 -9.63
CA PRO A 530 30.94 2.47 -8.66
C PRO A 530 29.64 3.21 -8.98
N ALA A 531 28.53 2.46 -9.08
CA ALA A 531 27.21 3.06 -9.11
C ALA A 531 26.89 3.79 -7.79
N VAL A 532 27.43 3.27 -6.69
CA VAL A 532 27.36 3.88 -5.36
C VAL A 532 28.61 3.53 -4.56
N SER A 533 29.13 4.51 -3.82
CA SER A 533 30.21 4.39 -2.86
C SER A 533 29.71 4.72 -1.44
N LEU A 534 29.99 3.83 -0.50
CA LEU A 534 29.59 3.95 0.91
C LEU A 534 30.82 4.08 1.81
N SER A 535 31.04 5.25 2.41
CA SER A 535 32.06 5.41 3.45
C SER A 535 31.44 5.12 4.81
N VAL A 536 31.85 4.02 5.46
CA VAL A 536 31.23 3.52 6.70
C VAL A 536 32.27 3.06 7.71
N GLY A 537 32.05 3.40 8.98
CA GLY A 537 32.88 2.90 10.08
C GLY A 537 32.78 1.37 10.20
N SER A 538 33.91 0.70 10.42
CA SER A 538 33.95 -0.78 10.50
C SER A 538 33.01 -1.37 11.56
N ALA A 539 32.87 -0.71 12.71
CA ALA A 539 31.91 -1.11 13.75
C ALA A 539 30.45 -0.88 13.34
N ALA A 540 30.16 0.20 12.62
CA ALA A 540 28.81 0.52 12.13
C ALA A 540 28.34 -0.54 11.11
N LEU A 541 29.21 -0.92 10.16
CA LEU A 541 28.91 -1.95 9.16
C LEU A 541 28.60 -3.32 9.82
N LEU A 542 29.33 -3.69 10.86
CA LEU A 542 29.08 -4.93 11.60
C LEU A 542 27.76 -4.92 12.37
N ARG A 543 27.40 -3.78 12.97
CA ARG A 543 26.11 -3.64 13.64
C ARG A 543 24.96 -3.76 12.65
N LEU A 544 25.09 -3.15 11.48
CA LEU A 544 24.15 -3.32 10.37
C LEU A 544 24.05 -4.79 9.94
N ALA A 545 25.18 -5.48 9.76
CA ALA A 545 25.22 -6.90 9.42
C ALA A 545 24.67 -7.82 10.53
N ALA A 546 24.68 -7.36 11.79
CA ALA A 546 24.10 -8.05 12.94
C ALA A 546 22.62 -7.71 13.19
N GLY A 547 21.99 -6.90 12.33
CA GLY A 547 20.57 -6.55 12.39
C GLY A 547 20.25 -5.29 13.20
N ALA A 548 21.23 -4.40 13.44
CA ALA A 548 20.94 -3.08 13.99
C ALA A 548 20.13 -2.22 13.01
N ASN A 549 19.32 -1.31 13.55
CA ASN A 549 18.44 -0.43 12.77
C ASN A 549 19.27 0.43 11.78
N PRO A 550 19.06 0.30 10.46
CA PRO A 550 19.76 1.10 9.46
C PRO A 550 19.54 2.60 9.61
N GLY A 551 18.31 3.03 9.97
CA GLY A 551 17.97 4.44 10.17
C GLY A 551 18.72 5.06 11.34
N ALA A 552 18.88 4.33 12.44
CA ALA A 552 19.62 4.80 13.61
C ALA A 552 21.12 4.99 13.34
N VAL A 553 21.70 4.23 12.40
CA VAL A 553 23.12 4.34 12.04
C VAL A 553 23.37 5.43 10.98
N LEU A 554 22.37 5.71 10.13
CA LEU A 554 22.39 6.80 9.14
C LEU A 554 22.21 8.18 9.80
N LEU A 555 21.28 8.30 10.75
CA LEU A 555 20.98 9.57 11.46
C LEU A 555 22.12 10.04 12.37
N ASP A 556 23.00 9.13 12.79
CA ASP A 556 24.17 9.42 13.65
C ASP A 556 25.37 10.02 12.87
N GLY A 557 25.24 10.27 11.57
CA GLY A 557 26.30 10.87 10.72
C GLY A 557 27.50 9.94 10.41
N ARG A 558 27.36 8.63 10.64
CA ARG A 558 28.46 7.64 10.57
C ARG A 558 28.58 6.91 9.22
N VAL A 559 27.73 7.23 8.25
CA VAL A 559 27.75 6.68 6.89
C VAL A 559 27.63 7.82 5.88
N ARG A 560 28.58 7.92 4.95
CA ARG A 560 28.53 8.83 3.81
C ARG A 560 28.23 8.05 2.54
N VAL A 561 27.33 8.56 1.71
CA VAL A 561 26.90 7.94 0.45
C VAL A 561 27.22 8.88 -0.69
N GLU A 562 27.89 8.38 -1.72
CA GLU A 562 28.17 9.10 -2.97
C GLU A 562 27.74 8.24 -4.17
N GLY A 563 27.13 8.83 -5.21
CA GLY A 563 26.61 8.11 -6.37
C GLY A 563 25.07 8.02 -6.42
N ASP A 564 24.52 6.95 -7.01
CA ASP A 564 23.08 6.77 -7.18
C ASP A 564 22.38 6.44 -5.85
N LEU A 565 21.69 7.44 -5.29
CA LEU A 565 20.95 7.33 -4.04
C LEU A 565 19.79 6.32 -4.13
N ASN A 566 19.20 6.09 -5.31
CA ASN A 566 18.15 5.08 -5.46
C ASN A 566 18.69 3.67 -5.28
N VAL A 567 19.91 3.41 -5.78
CA VAL A 567 20.62 2.14 -5.55
C VAL A 567 20.98 2.03 -4.08
N ALA A 568 21.52 3.09 -3.47
CA ALA A 568 21.92 3.12 -2.07
C ALA A 568 20.78 2.74 -1.10
N MET A 569 19.59 3.33 -1.29
CA MET A 569 18.41 3.06 -0.46
C MET A 569 17.89 1.63 -0.58
N ARG A 570 18.17 0.96 -1.70
CA ARG A 570 17.73 -0.43 -1.96
C ARG A 570 18.74 -1.48 -1.51
N LEU A 571 19.97 -1.09 -1.18
CA LEU A 571 21.01 -2.02 -0.70
C LEU A 571 20.54 -2.93 0.45
N PRO A 572 19.80 -2.44 1.47
CA PRO A 572 19.26 -3.31 2.52
C PRO A 572 18.39 -4.44 1.97
N GLU A 573 17.52 -4.16 0.99
CA GLU A 573 16.64 -5.13 0.36
C GLU A 573 17.40 -6.10 -0.55
N MET A 574 18.33 -5.56 -1.35
CA MET A 574 19.21 -6.32 -2.24
C MET A 574 20.07 -7.31 -1.49
N PHE A 575 20.53 -6.97 -0.28
CA PHE A 575 21.45 -7.80 0.52
C PHE A 575 20.79 -8.41 1.77
N GLY A 576 19.46 -8.37 1.83
CA GLY A 576 18.65 -9.27 2.63
C GLY A 576 18.28 -8.82 4.04
N ALA A 577 18.45 -7.56 4.37
CA ALA A 577 17.80 -6.90 5.50
C ALA A 577 16.28 -6.75 5.25
N PRO A 578 15.45 -6.56 6.29
CA PRO A 578 14.05 -6.16 6.11
C PRO A 578 14.00 -4.85 5.33
N SER A 579 13.09 -4.76 4.36
CA SER A 579 12.80 -3.46 3.74
C SER A 579 12.24 -2.52 4.82
N PRO A 580 12.66 -1.25 4.87
CA PRO A 580 11.98 -0.22 5.66
C PRO A 580 10.62 0.19 5.04
N TYR A 581 10.24 -0.39 3.90
CA TYR A 581 9.05 -0.07 3.11
C TYR A 581 8.19 -1.29 2.81
#